data_AF-A0A6H0CY76-F1
#
_entry.id   AF-A0A6H0CY76-F1
#
_cell.length_a   1.000
_cell.length_b   1.000
_cell.length_c   1.000
_cell.angle_alpha   90.00
_cell.angle_beta   90.00
_cell.angle_gamma   90.00
#
_symmetry.space_group_name_H-M   'P 1'
#
loop_
_entity.id
_entity.type
_entity.pdbx_description
1 polymer ?
#
loop_
_entity_poly.entity_id
_entity_poly.type
_entity_poly.pdbx_seq_one_letter_code
_entity_poly.pdbx_strand_id
1 'polypeptide(L)'
;MTELPPDPLRLRAILAHLERQVAENDTVGHYLRLQRDAVRQALARAEQPSPRHQRPARPVKGAGPLPALASTHVGTGFVVQQKRTPTGPEPALIHLSDCSMIEGAPHRIRADEARAALTDPSVTACTFCRPDTDLGIDLA
;
A
#
# COMPACT_ATOMS: atom_id res chain seq x y z
N MET A 1 -37.89 16.14 14.40
CA MET A 1 -37.00 16.97 15.23
C MET A 1 -37.48 16.84 16.65
N THR A 2 -36.64 16.34 17.56
CA THR A 2 -37.02 16.15 18.96
C THR A 2 -37.34 17.51 19.58
N GLU A 3 -38.56 17.68 20.08
CA GLU A 3 -38.95 18.92 20.76
C GLU A 3 -38.04 19.13 21.98
N LEU A 4 -37.43 20.32 22.05
CA LEU A 4 -36.55 20.69 23.15
C LEU A 4 -37.38 21.08 24.38
N PRO A 5 -36.92 20.74 25.60
CA PRO A 5 -37.62 21.15 26.82
C PRO A 5 -37.64 22.68 26.93
N PRO A 6 -38.73 23.30 27.41
CA PRO A 6 -38.84 24.76 27.52
C PRO A 6 -38.02 25.34 28.68
N ASP A 7 -37.57 24.51 29.63
CA ASP A 7 -36.83 24.94 30.81
C ASP A 7 -35.38 25.38 30.47
N PRO A 8 -35.00 26.65 30.71
CA PRO A 8 -33.69 27.18 30.37
C PRO A 8 -32.53 26.53 31.15
N LEU A 9 -32.75 26.06 32.39
CA LEU A 9 -31.69 25.37 33.13
C LEU A 9 -31.35 24.03 32.49
N ARG A 10 -32.38 23.24 32.17
CA ARG A 10 -32.23 21.97 31.45
C ARG A 10 -31.59 22.15 30.07
N LEU A 11 -31.95 23.20 29.33
CA LEU A 11 -31.33 23.50 28.03
C LEU A 11 -29.82 23.79 28.16
N ARG A 12 -29.39 24.54 29.17
CA ARG A 12 -27.96 24.80 29.43
C ARG A 12 -27.20 23.52 29.76
N ALA A 13 -27.78 22.62 30.56
CA ALA A 13 -27.18 21.33 30.88
C ALA A 13 -27.03 20.44 29.64
N ILE A 14 -28.06 20.41 28.79
CA ILE A 14 -28.01 19.69 27.50
C ILE A 14 -26.91 20.26 26.61
N LEU A 15 -26.83 21.60 26.49
CA LEU A 15 -25.81 22.25 25.67
C LEU A 15 -24.39 21.92 26.15
N ALA A 16 -24.12 22.04 27.44
CA ALA A 16 -22.81 21.71 28.02
C ALA A 16 -22.43 20.23 27.82
N HIS A 17 -23.42 19.32 27.86
CA HIS A 17 -23.20 17.91 27.55
C HIS A 17 -22.86 17.72 26.06
N LEU A 18 -23.61 18.37 25.16
CA LEU A 18 -23.36 18.29 23.72
C LEU A 18 -22.00 18.88 23.33
N GLU A 19 -21.61 20.02 23.91
CA GLU A 19 -20.30 20.63 23.68
C GLU A 19 -19.17 19.69 24.11
N ARG A 20 -19.32 19.01 25.24
CA ARG A 20 -18.37 17.99 25.68
C ARG A 20 -18.30 16.81 24.71
N GLN A 21 -19.45 16.30 24.27
CA GLN A 21 -19.50 15.20 23.31
C GLN A 21 -18.87 15.59 21.96
N VAL A 22 -19.09 16.83 21.49
CA VAL A 22 -18.44 17.37 20.30
C VAL A 22 -16.93 17.42 20.49
N ALA A 23 -16.45 17.95 21.63
CA ALA A 23 -15.03 18.03 21.91
C ALA A 23 -14.36 16.65 22.02
N GLU A 24 -14.99 15.69 22.68
CA GLU A 24 -14.52 14.30 22.81
C GLU A 24 -14.40 13.60 21.45
N ASN A 25 -15.30 13.91 20.52
CA ASN A 25 -15.34 13.28 19.19
C ASN A 25 -14.64 14.10 18.09
N ASP A 26 -14.12 15.29 18.38
CA ASP A 26 -13.50 16.14 17.36
C ASP A 26 -12.26 15.49 16.75
N THR A 27 -11.47 14.78 17.57
CA THR A 27 -10.30 14.01 17.11
C THR A 27 -10.70 12.92 16.11
N VAL A 28 -11.76 12.16 16.40
CA VAL A 28 -12.27 11.13 15.48
C VAL A 28 -12.75 11.77 14.18
N GLY A 29 -13.51 12.87 14.28
CA GLY A 29 -13.94 13.64 13.12
C GLY A 29 -12.78 14.17 12.29
N HIS A 30 -11.71 14.62 12.94
CA HIS A 30 -10.49 15.08 12.28
C HIS A 30 -9.79 13.94 11.51
N TYR A 31 -9.57 12.79 12.14
CA TYR A 31 -8.97 11.63 11.49
C TYR A 31 -9.79 11.14 10.29
N LEU A 32 -11.11 11.06 10.42
CA LEU A 32 -11.98 10.64 9.32
C LEU A 32 -11.92 11.61 8.13
N ARG A 33 -11.80 12.92 8.38
CA ARG A 33 -11.59 13.93 7.32
C ARG A 33 -10.27 13.69 6.59
N LEU A 34 -9.17 13.47 7.32
CA LEU A 34 -7.87 13.15 6.73
C LEU A 34 -7.92 11.88 5.86
N GLN A 35 -8.53 10.81 6.37
CA GLN A 35 -8.68 9.56 5.63
C GLN A 35 -9.52 9.74 4.37
N ARG A 36 -10.66 10.43 4.47
CA ARG A 36 -11.51 10.74 3.33
C ARG A 36 -10.74 11.52 2.25
N ASP A 37 -9.94 12.50 2.65
CA ASP A 37 -9.20 13.32 1.70
C ASP A 37 -8.06 12.53 1.03
N ALA A 38 -7.39 11.64 1.77
CA ALA A 38 -6.43 10.69 1.20
C ALA A 38 -7.08 9.74 0.18
N VAL A 39 -8.27 9.20 0.50
CA VAL A 39 -9.04 8.35 -0.42
C VAL A 39 -9.43 9.12 -1.69
N ARG A 40 -9.91 10.36 -1.54
CA ARG A 40 -10.24 11.22 -2.69
C ARG A 40 -9.03 11.46 -3.60
N GLN A 41 -7.85 11.70 -3.03
CA GLN A 41 -6.62 11.87 -3.81
C GLN A 41 -6.20 10.57 -4.52
N ALA A 42 -6.35 9.41 -3.86
CA ALA A 42 -6.09 8.12 -4.48
C ALA A 42 -7.04 7.86 -5.66
N LEU A 43 -8.35 8.12 -5.47
CA LEU A 43 -9.34 8.01 -6.54
C LEU A 43 -9.01 8.93 -7.72
N ALA A 44 -8.70 10.20 -7.47
CA ALA A 44 -8.34 11.13 -8.53
C ALA A 44 -7.11 10.67 -9.34
N ARG A 45 -6.12 10.03 -8.69
CA ARG A 45 -4.96 9.45 -9.37
C ARG A 45 -5.32 8.21 -10.19
N ALA A 46 -6.22 7.37 -9.69
CA ALA A 46 -6.67 6.17 -10.39
C ALA A 46 -7.57 6.48 -11.58
N GLU A 47 -8.40 7.52 -11.48
CA GLU A 47 -9.32 7.96 -12.54
C GLU A 47 -8.62 8.75 -13.65
N GLN A 48 -7.41 9.27 -13.41
CA GLN A 48 -6.62 9.89 -14.47
C GLN A 48 -6.23 8.84 -15.51
N PRO A 49 -6.62 9.03 -16.79
CA PRO A 49 -6.16 8.17 -17.86
C PRO A 49 -4.63 8.23 -17.90
N SER A 50 -3.96 7.09 -17.73
CA SER A 50 -2.51 7.05 -17.86
C SER A 50 -2.11 7.69 -19.20
N PRO A 51 -1.16 8.64 -19.23
CA PRO A 51 -0.63 9.12 -20.49
C PRO A 51 -0.05 7.90 -21.19
N ARG A 52 -0.72 7.48 -22.27
CA ARG A 52 -0.28 6.38 -23.13
C ARG A 52 1.21 6.54 -23.32
N HIS A 53 1.98 5.57 -22.82
CA HIS A 53 3.39 5.44 -23.10
C HIS A 53 3.61 5.77 -24.58
N GLN A 54 4.19 6.94 -24.85
CA GLN A 54 4.74 7.23 -26.15
C GLN A 54 5.90 6.26 -26.30
N ARG A 55 5.57 5.08 -26.83
CA ARG A 55 6.55 4.11 -27.33
C ARG A 55 7.42 4.88 -28.31
N PRO A 56 8.73 5.03 -28.06
CA PRO A 56 9.62 5.45 -29.14
C PRO A 56 9.47 4.41 -30.26
N ALA A 57 9.13 4.87 -31.45
CA ALA A 57 9.01 4.03 -32.63
C ALA A 57 10.35 3.33 -32.86
N ARG A 58 10.36 1.99 -32.82
CA ARG A 58 11.52 1.17 -33.18
C ARG A 58 11.87 1.39 -34.67
N PRO A 59 13.15 1.53 -35.06
CA PRO A 59 13.59 1.15 -36.39
C PRO A 59 13.71 -0.38 -36.49
N VAL A 60 13.57 -0.88 -37.71
CA VAL A 60 13.26 -2.28 -38.07
C VAL A 60 14.52 -3.12 -38.31
N LYS A 61 14.36 -4.44 -38.09
CA LYS A 61 14.88 -5.61 -38.84
C LYS A 61 16.30 -6.12 -38.52
N GLY A 62 16.35 -7.37 -38.03
CA GLY A 62 17.31 -8.34 -38.56
C GLY A 62 18.31 -9.02 -37.62
N ALA A 63 18.12 -9.06 -36.30
CA ALA A 63 18.98 -9.88 -35.44
C ALA A 63 18.12 -10.74 -34.49
N GLY A 64 18.17 -12.06 -34.66
CA GLY A 64 17.60 -13.03 -33.72
C GLY A 64 18.42 -13.16 -32.43
N PRO A 65 18.22 -14.20 -31.58
CA PRO A 65 17.27 -15.31 -31.68
C PRO A 65 16.34 -15.49 -30.45
N LEU A 66 15.33 -16.36 -30.63
CA LEU A 66 14.37 -16.95 -29.67
C LEU A 66 13.26 -16.04 -29.09
N PRO A 67 12.00 -16.53 -29.03
CA PRO A 67 10.95 -15.86 -28.29
C PRO A 67 11.21 -16.09 -26.81
N ALA A 68 11.86 -15.13 -26.14
CA ALA A 68 11.70 -15.02 -24.70
C ALA A 68 10.20 -14.85 -24.45
N LEU A 69 9.63 -15.75 -23.65
CA LEU A 69 8.32 -15.58 -23.04
C LEU A 69 8.38 -14.28 -22.23
N ALA A 70 8.10 -13.17 -22.91
CA ALA A 70 8.10 -11.86 -22.31
C ALA A 70 6.85 -11.76 -21.45
N SER A 71 6.95 -12.28 -20.23
CA SER A 71 6.02 -11.95 -19.16
C SER A 71 5.96 -10.43 -19.09
N THR A 72 4.84 -9.91 -19.55
CA THR A 72 4.51 -8.50 -19.58
C THR A 72 4.03 -8.13 -18.18
N HIS A 73 4.87 -8.35 -17.16
CA HIS A 73 4.63 -7.77 -15.85
C HIS A 73 5.18 -6.34 -15.89
N VAL A 74 4.27 -5.41 -16.16
CA VAL A 74 4.46 -3.97 -15.94
C VAL A 74 4.94 -3.83 -14.50
N GLY A 75 6.21 -3.48 -14.35
CA GLY A 75 7.00 -3.77 -13.16
C GLY A 75 6.51 -3.05 -11.91
N THR A 76 5.91 -3.83 -11.01
CA THR A 76 6.14 -3.69 -9.58
C THR A 76 7.60 -4.10 -9.34
N GLY A 77 8.44 -3.19 -8.85
CA GLY A 77 9.78 -3.60 -8.39
C GLY A 77 9.62 -4.46 -7.14
N PHE A 78 10.52 -5.39 -6.88
CA PHE A 78 10.52 -6.15 -5.62
C PHE A 78 11.75 -5.74 -4.81
N VAL A 79 11.62 -5.74 -3.50
CA VAL A 79 12.68 -5.31 -2.58
C VAL A 79 12.82 -6.35 -1.48
N VAL A 80 14.05 -6.79 -1.23
CA VAL A 80 14.40 -7.61 -0.06
C VAL A 80 14.87 -6.71 1.06
N GLN A 81 14.30 -6.92 2.23
CA GLN A 81 14.78 -6.40 3.50
C GLN A 81 15.48 -7.54 4.25
N GLN A 82 16.80 -7.41 4.43
CA GLN A 82 17.58 -8.29 5.30
C GLN A 82 17.69 -7.66 6.69
N LYS A 83 17.08 -8.29 7.70
CA LYS A 83 17.31 -7.90 9.10
C LYS A 83 18.61 -8.56 9.58
N ARG A 84 19.65 -7.74 9.82
CA ARG A 84 20.90 -8.21 10.45
C ARG A 84 20.80 -7.96 11.95
N THR A 85 20.60 -9.03 12.72
CA THR A 85 20.74 -9.02 14.18
C THR A 85 22.07 -9.65 14.61
N PRO A 86 22.67 -9.24 15.76
CA PRO A 86 23.92 -9.81 16.27
C PRO A 86 23.87 -11.32 16.61
N THR A 87 22.69 -11.94 16.63
CA THR A 87 22.44 -13.26 17.25
C THR A 87 21.96 -14.33 16.27
N GLY A 88 21.93 -14.06 14.96
CA GLY A 88 21.58 -15.06 13.93
C GLY A 88 20.89 -14.48 12.70
N PRO A 89 20.73 -15.29 11.63
CA PRO A 89 20.02 -14.89 10.41
C PRO A 89 18.50 -14.89 10.68
N GLU A 90 17.90 -13.72 10.86
CA GLU A 90 16.44 -13.57 10.81
C GLU A 90 15.93 -13.74 9.36
N PRO A 91 14.69 -14.23 9.19
CA PRO A 91 14.14 -14.44 7.86
C PRO A 91 14.02 -13.12 7.10
N ALA A 92 14.51 -13.10 5.86
CA ALA A 92 14.45 -11.91 5.02
C ALA A 92 12.99 -11.64 4.61
N LEU A 93 12.60 -10.37 4.56
CA LEU A 93 11.26 -9.98 4.15
C LEU A 93 11.28 -9.50 2.71
N ILE A 94 10.38 -10.02 1.87
CA ILE A 94 10.16 -9.49 0.52
C ILE A 94 9.02 -8.48 0.56
N HIS A 95 9.24 -7.35 -0.09
CA HIS A 95 8.29 -6.26 -0.26
C HIS A 95 8.11 -5.92 -1.74
N LEU A 96 6.99 -5.28 -2.07
CA LEU A 96 6.89 -4.49 -3.29
C LEU A 96 7.72 -3.20 -3.16
N SER A 97 8.21 -2.65 -4.27
CA SER A 97 9.07 -1.46 -4.32
C SER A 97 8.43 -0.23 -3.69
N ASP A 98 7.10 -0.21 -3.65
CA ASP A 98 6.29 0.91 -3.19
C ASP A 98 5.79 0.70 -1.75
N CYS A 99 6.30 -0.32 -1.04
CA CYS A 99 5.92 -0.61 0.34
C CYS A 99 6.51 0.45 1.29
N SER A 100 5.66 1.11 2.07
CA SER A 100 6.07 2.09 3.08
C SER A 100 6.68 1.47 4.34
N MET A 101 6.66 0.13 4.47
CA MET A 101 7.13 -0.61 5.65
C MET A 101 8.56 -1.15 5.49
N ILE A 102 9.30 -0.69 4.48
CA ILE A 102 10.68 -1.12 4.26
C ILE A 102 11.57 -0.44 5.31
N GLU A 103 12.20 -1.23 6.18
CA GLU A 103 13.17 -0.71 7.17
C GLU A 103 14.60 -1.10 6.76
N GLY A 104 15.55 -0.16 6.88
CA GLY A 104 16.96 -0.41 6.54
C GLY A 104 17.29 -0.15 5.06
N ALA A 105 18.36 -0.77 4.56
CA ALA A 105 18.84 -0.59 3.19
C ALA A 105 18.10 -1.53 2.22
N PRO A 106 17.20 -1.03 1.35
CA PRO A 106 16.47 -1.86 0.41
C PRO A 106 17.40 -2.46 -0.66
N HIS A 107 17.25 -3.76 -0.94
CA HIS A 107 17.89 -4.39 -2.10
C HIS A 107 16.85 -4.74 -3.14
N ARG A 108 16.90 -4.05 -4.29
CA ARG A 108 15.97 -4.29 -5.39
C ARG A 108 16.29 -5.62 -6.06
N ILE A 109 15.29 -6.46 -6.16
CA ILE A 109 15.34 -7.76 -6.82
C ILE A 109 14.28 -7.83 -7.92
N ARG A 110 14.48 -8.74 -8.87
CA ARG A 110 13.53 -9.00 -9.96
C ARG A 110 12.38 -9.88 -9.48
N ALA A 111 11.29 -9.91 -10.24
CA ALA A 111 10.12 -10.76 -9.95
C ALA A 111 10.48 -12.26 -9.84
N ASP A 112 11.33 -12.76 -10.74
CA ASP A 112 11.78 -14.15 -10.72
C ASP A 112 12.64 -14.47 -9.49
N GLU A 113 13.47 -13.52 -9.06
CA GLU A 113 14.27 -13.62 -7.83
C GLU A 113 13.38 -13.59 -6.59
N ALA A 114 12.33 -12.77 -6.60
CA ALA A 114 11.37 -12.68 -5.50
C ALA A 114 10.56 -13.98 -5.36
N ARG A 115 10.15 -14.57 -6.49
CA ARG A 115 9.46 -15.85 -6.52
C ARG A 115 10.36 -16.97 -6.01
N ALA A 116 11.62 -17.02 -6.46
CA ALA A 116 12.58 -18.01 -5.99
C ALA A 116 12.86 -17.85 -4.48
N ALA A 117 13.04 -16.62 -4.01
CA ALA A 117 13.30 -16.36 -2.60
C ALA A 117 12.11 -16.75 -1.71
N LEU A 118 10.86 -16.53 -2.14
CA LEU A 118 9.67 -16.97 -1.38
C LEU A 118 9.46 -18.49 -1.33
N THR A 119 10.25 -19.28 -2.07
CA THR A 119 10.29 -20.74 -1.90
C THR A 119 11.20 -21.20 -0.76
N ASP A 120 12.07 -20.32 -0.24
CA ASP A 120 12.96 -20.62 0.88
C ASP A 120 12.22 -20.35 2.22
N PRO A 121 12.20 -21.31 3.18
CA PRO A 121 11.56 -21.11 4.49
C PRO A 121 12.23 -20.01 5.33
N SER A 122 13.43 -19.57 4.97
CA SER A 122 14.12 -18.43 5.59
C SER A 122 13.71 -17.07 5.02
N VAL A 123 12.71 -17.01 4.14
CA VAL A 123 12.24 -15.78 3.53
C VAL A 123 10.72 -15.69 3.59
N THR A 124 10.20 -14.57 4.07
CA THR A 124 8.77 -14.37 4.26
C THR A 124 8.25 -13.22 3.42
N ALA A 125 7.06 -13.37 2.85
CA ALA A 125 6.37 -12.27 2.18
C ALA A 125 5.87 -11.25 3.22
N CYS A 126 6.03 -9.96 2.92
CA CYS A 126 5.44 -8.91 3.75
C CYS A 126 3.90 -9.02 3.72
N THR A 127 3.28 -9.18 4.90
CA THR A 127 1.83 -9.30 5.06
C THR A 127 1.03 -8.08 4.59
N PHE A 128 1.68 -6.91 4.53
CA PHE A 128 1.03 -5.65 4.15
C PHE A 128 0.99 -5.42 2.65
N CYS A 129 2.06 -5.74 1.93
CA CYS A 129 2.11 -5.54 0.48
C CYS A 129 1.88 -6.82 -0.33
N ARG A 130 1.74 -7.98 0.35
CA ARG A 130 1.37 -9.27 -0.23
C ARG A 130 2.04 -9.52 -1.61
N PRO A 131 3.38 -9.49 -1.68
CA PRO A 131 4.09 -9.71 -2.94
C PRO A 131 3.88 -11.14 -3.47
N ASP A 132 3.48 -12.07 -2.62
CA ASP A 132 3.06 -13.43 -2.93
C ASP A 132 1.83 -13.47 -3.85
N THR A 133 0.84 -12.62 -3.59
CA THR A 133 -0.36 -12.52 -4.44
C THR A 133 -0.03 -11.92 -5.81
N ASP A 134 0.83 -10.91 -5.87
CA ASP A 134 1.27 -10.27 -7.14
C ASP A 134 2.14 -11.21 -7.99
N LEU A 135 2.95 -12.06 -7.34
CA LEU A 135 3.81 -13.03 -8.01
C LEU A 135 3.11 -14.34 -8.40
N GLY A 136 1.84 -14.51 -8.01
CA GLY A 136 1.01 -15.67 -8.33
C GLY A 136 1.44 -16.96 -7.62
N ILE A 137 2.03 -16.86 -6.43
CA ILE A 137 2.52 -18.00 -5.62
C ILE A 137 1.53 -18.39 -4.51
N ASP A 138 0.48 -17.60 -4.29
CA ASP A 138 -0.64 -17.94 -3.41
C ASP A 138 -1.58 -18.95 -4.13
N LEU A 139 -1.11 -20.19 -4.27
CA LEU A 139 -1.92 -21.34 -4.67
C LEU A 139 -2.28 -22.13 -3.41
N ALA A 140 -3.22 -21.63 -2.62
CA ALA A 140 -3.92 -22.40 -1.57
C ALA A 140 -5.28 -21.77 -1.24
#